data_AF-A0A7V9S862-F1
#
_entry.id   AF-A0A7V9S862-F1
#
_cell.length_a   1.000
_cell.length_b   1.000
_cell.length_c   1.000
_cell.angle_alpha   90.00
_cell.angle_beta   90.00
_cell.angle_gamma   90.00
#
_symmetry.space_group_name_H-M   'P 1'
#
loop_
_entity.id
_entity.type
_entity.pdbx_description
1 polymer ?
#
loop_
_entity_poly.entity_id
_entity_poly.type
_entity_poly.pdbx_seq_one_letter_code
_entity_poly.pdbx_strand_id
1 'polypeptide(L)'
;PLIMTARHPQEGGKHNLSPTRRRELLQRFLPVAQLVDVELRSARQLAPLLRTTHERGVGLIISVHKLDRMPSQQWMKAQLKAALRLRPRIFKLAVRTDTPNDVLELLAFYTEASGRVPLAAMGVGKCGRSARVALLHHGSVHNYGYLVDPQLPGQISLAALRRIRQKRRTDRI
;
A
#
# COMPACT_ATOMS: atom_id res chain seq x y z
N PRO A 1 2.22 -2.41 16.35
CA PRO A 1 1.44 -1.39 15.61
C PRO A 1 0.28 -2.03 14.84
N LEU A 2 -0.91 -1.47 14.97
CA LEU A 2 -2.15 -1.89 14.33
C LEU A 2 -2.48 -0.94 13.17
N ILE A 3 -2.79 -1.53 12.02
CA ILE A 3 -3.24 -0.83 10.81
C ILE A 3 -4.69 -1.22 10.56
N MET A 4 -5.62 -0.26 10.67
CA MET A 4 -7.03 -0.49 10.36
C MET A 4 -7.27 -0.31 8.86
N THR A 5 -7.82 -1.33 8.21
CA THR A 5 -8.15 -1.30 6.78
C THR A 5 -9.52 -1.94 6.56
N ALA A 6 -10.44 -1.22 5.92
CA ALA A 6 -11.69 -1.76 5.41
C ALA A 6 -11.67 -1.57 3.89
N ARG A 7 -11.06 -2.52 3.16
CA ARG A 7 -10.71 -2.35 1.74
C ARG A 7 -11.96 -2.17 0.86
N HIS A 8 -11.91 -1.22 -0.07
CA HIS A 8 -12.95 -0.99 -1.07
C HIS A 8 -13.09 -2.23 -1.99
N PRO A 9 -14.32 -2.67 -2.35
CA PRO A 9 -14.53 -3.86 -3.20
C PRO A 9 -13.78 -3.79 -4.56
N GLN A 10 -13.87 -2.66 -5.25
CA GLN A 10 -13.14 -2.39 -6.50
C GLN A 10 -11.59 -2.33 -6.36
N GLU A 11 -11.05 -2.39 -5.14
CA GLU A 11 -9.62 -2.46 -4.86
C GLU A 11 -9.23 -3.78 -4.17
N GLY A 12 -10.03 -4.83 -4.35
CA GLY A 12 -9.78 -6.18 -3.81
C GLY A 12 -10.38 -6.44 -2.43
N GLY A 13 -11.32 -5.59 -1.98
CA GLY A 13 -12.06 -5.79 -0.74
C GLY A 13 -13.05 -6.95 -0.85
N LYS A 14 -13.11 -7.77 0.20
CA LYS A 14 -14.09 -8.87 0.33
C LYS A 14 -15.40 -8.35 0.96
N HIS A 15 -16.46 -9.15 0.88
CA HIS A 15 -17.77 -8.92 1.54
C HIS A 15 -18.56 -7.70 1.05
N ASN A 16 -18.17 -7.08 -0.05
CA ASN A 16 -18.88 -5.97 -0.71
C ASN A 16 -19.40 -4.87 0.25
N LEU A 17 -18.57 -4.49 1.23
CA LEU A 17 -19.00 -3.55 2.28
C LEU A 17 -19.37 -2.18 1.69
N SER A 18 -20.55 -1.68 2.07
CA SER A 18 -20.98 -0.33 1.69
C SER A 18 -20.04 0.72 2.26
N PRO A 19 -19.93 1.91 1.63
CA PRO A 19 -19.08 2.97 2.16
C PRO A 19 -19.44 3.41 3.57
N THR A 20 -20.74 3.46 3.91
CA THR A 20 -21.22 3.74 5.27
C THR A 20 -20.70 2.70 6.25
N ARG A 21 -20.82 1.41 5.91
CA ARG A 21 -20.35 0.33 6.78
C ARG A 21 -18.83 0.34 6.95
N ARG A 22 -18.09 0.62 5.87
CA ARG A 22 -16.62 0.78 5.92
C ARG A 22 -16.23 1.94 6.84
N ARG A 23 -16.92 3.07 6.76
CA ARG A 23 -16.71 4.22 7.66
C ARG A 23 -16.95 3.85 9.12
N GLU A 24 -18.08 3.21 9.42
CA GLU A 24 -18.42 2.78 10.79
C GLU A 24 -17.35 1.85 11.38
N LEU A 25 -16.89 0.85 10.62
CA LEU A 25 -15.86 -0.07 11.05
C LEU A 25 -14.54 0.67 11.36
N LEU A 26 -14.10 1.54 10.44
CA LEU A 26 -12.87 2.30 10.64
C LEU A 26 -12.98 3.27 11.82
N GLN A 27 -14.13 3.92 12.01
CA GLN A 27 -14.38 4.80 13.16
C GLN A 27 -14.40 4.03 14.48
N ARG A 28 -15.05 2.86 14.52
CA ARG A 28 -15.14 2.01 15.71
C ARG A 28 -13.75 1.61 16.24
N PHE A 29 -12.81 1.31 15.35
CA PHE A 29 -11.46 0.87 15.74
C PHE A 29 -10.41 1.98 15.74
N LEU A 30 -10.80 3.22 15.41
CA LEU A 30 -9.90 4.37 15.40
C LEU A 30 -9.19 4.61 16.75
N PRO A 31 -9.82 4.45 17.94
CA PRO A 31 -9.16 4.67 19.23
C PRO A 31 -7.93 3.79 19.50
N VAL A 32 -7.85 2.61 18.86
CA VAL A 32 -6.74 1.66 19.05
C VAL A 32 -5.80 1.60 17.84
N ALA A 33 -6.10 2.36 16.78
CA ALA A 33 -5.33 2.35 15.54
C ALA A 33 -4.10 3.26 15.63
N GLN A 34 -2.93 2.75 15.24
CA GLN A 34 -1.74 3.59 15.02
C GLN A 34 -1.72 4.12 13.58
N LEU A 35 -2.28 3.35 12.64
CA LEU A 35 -2.47 3.76 11.25
C LEU A 35 -3.86 3.37 10.75
N VAL A 36 -4.42 4.18 9.85
CA VAL A 36 -5.63 3.87 9.09
C VAL A 36 -5.31 3.90 7.60
N ASP A 37 -5.68 2.86 6.86
CA ASP A 37 -5.58 2.77 5.40
C ASP A 37 -6.91 3.15 4.75
N VAL A 38 -6.90 4.25 4.00
CA VAL A 38 -8.02 4.74 3.20
C VAL A 38 -7.58 4.81 1.74
N GLU A 39 -8.37 4.25 0.83
CA GLU A 39 -8.06 4.37 -0.59
C GLU A 39 -8.27 5.82 -1.04
N LEU A 40 -7.42 6.29 -1.97
CA LEU A 40 -7.55 7.61 -2.56
C LEU A 40 -8.96 7.81 -3.19
N ARG A 41 -9.52 6.77 -3.81
CA ARG A 41 -10.88 6.82 -4.37
C ARG A 41 -11.97 7.04 -3.31
N SER A 42 -11.74 6.56 -2.09
CA SER A 42 -12.69 6.65 -0.98
C SER A 42 -12.55 7.97 -0.23
N ALA A 43 -11.50 8.75 -0.48
CA ALA A 43 -11.12 9.91 0.35
C ALA A 43 -12.23 10.95 0.48
N ARG A 44 -12.92 11.28 -0.63
CA ARG A 44 -14.04 12.25 -0.60
C ARG A 44 -15.20 11.71 0.24
N GLN A 45 -15.56 10.45 0.05
CA GLN A 45 -16.69 9.84 0.74
C GLN A 45 -16.41 9.60 2.23
N LEU A 46 -15.15 9.37 2.59
CA LEU A 46 -14.68 9.16 3.96
C LEU A 46 -14.08 10.42 4.58
N ALA A 47 -14.34 11.61 4.02
CA ALA A 47 -13.79 12.87 4.52
C ALA A 47 -14.01 13.11 6.04
N PRO A 48 -15.18 12.78 6.64
CA PRO A 48 -15.35 12.88 8.09
C PRO A 48 -14.36 11.99 8.88
N LEU A 49 -14.11 10.77 8.41
CA LEU A 49 -13.13 9.86 9.02
C LEU A 49 -11.70 10.39 8.90
N LEU A 50 -11.34 10.97 7.74
CA LEU A 50 -10.01 11.57 7.54
C LEU A 50 -9.76 12.72 8.52
N ARG A 51 -10.78 13.57 8.73
CA ARG A 51 -10.71 14.66 9.71
C ARG A 51 -10.48 14.11 11.12
N THR A 52 -11.30 13.17 11.58
CA THR A 52 -11.13 12.58 12.92
C THR A 52 -9.80 11.83 13.08
N THR A 53 -9.31 11.19 12.02
CA THR A 53 -7.99 10.55 12.00
C THR A 53 -6.88 11.58 12.29
N HIS A 54 -6.93 12.74 11.63
CA HIS A 54 -5.97 13.83 11.84
C HIS A 54 -6.10 14.46 13.24
N GLU A 55 -7.32 14.76 13.70
CA GLU A 55 -7.57 15.34 15.03
C GLU A 55 -7.03 14.46 16.17
N ARG A 56 -7.09 13.14 16.00
CA ARG A 56 -6.57 12.16 16.97
C ARG A 56 -5.07 11.85 16.81
N GLY A 57 -4.39 12.45 15.84
CA GLY A 57 -2.98 12.17 15.57
C GLY A 57 -2.70 10.74 15.07
N VAL A 58 -3.73 10.02 14.60
CA VAL A 58 -3.56 8.68 14.02
C VAL A 58 -2.95 8.82 12.64
N GLY A 59 -1.95 8.00 12.30
CA GLY A 59 -1.27 8.16 11.02
C GLY A 59 -2.12 7.67 9.86
N LEU A 60 -2.15 8.44 8.77
CA LEU A 60 -2.94 8.12 7.59
C LEU A 60 -2.08 7.41 6.52
N ILE A 61 -2.54 6.25 6.05
CA ILE A 61 -2.07 5.64 4.81
C ILE A 61 -3.11 5.98 3.74
N ILE A 62 -2.67 6.67 2.67
CA ILE A 62 -3.48 6.80 1.45
C ILE A 62 -3.02 5.74 0.46
N SER A 63 -3.94 4.87 0.06
CA SER A 63 -3.62 3.72 -0.77
C SER A 63 -4.32 3.76 -2.14
N VAL A 64 -3.69 3.11 -3.10
CA VAL A 64 -4.24 2.89 -4.44
C VAL A 64 -3.88 1.48 -4.89
N HIS A 65 -4.88 0.74 -5.37
CA HIS A 65 -4.69 -0.61 -5.89
C HIS A 65 -5.19 -0.69 -7.34
N LYS A 66 -4.25 -0.89 -8.27
CA LYS A 66 -4.51 -1.17 -9.69
C LYS A 66 -4.16 -2.64 -9.98
N LEU A 67 -5.02 -3.54 -9.51
CA LEU A 67 -4.74 -4.98 -9.48
C LEU A 67 -4.99 -5.68 -10.82
N ASP A 68 -5.54 -4.98 -11.81
CA ASP A 68 -5.88 -5.53 -13.12
C ASP A 68 -4.72 -5.50 -14.12
N ARG A 69 -3.87 -4.47 -14.07
CA ARG A 69 -2.76 -4.25 -15.02
C ARG A 69 -1.68 -3.33 -14.45
N MET A 70 -0.54 -3.25 -15.13
CA MET A 70 0.45 -2.20 -14.89
C MET A 70 -0.04 -0.87 -15.48
N PRO A 71 -0.26 0.19 -14.67
CA PRO A 71 -0.62 1.51 -15.19
C PRO A 71 0.62 2.26 -15.73
N SER A 72 0.38 3.32 -16.51
CA SER A 72 1.46 4.19 -17.00
C SER A 72 2.13 4.99 -15.88
N GLN A 73 3.38 5.41 -16.10
CA GLN A 73 4.11 6.34 -15.21
C GLN A 73 3.31 7.59 -14.89
N GLN A 74 2.73 8.22 -15.92
CA GLN A 74 1.92 9.43 -15.76
C GLN A 74 0.74 9.20 -14.82
N TRP A 75 0.06 8.06 -14.96
CA TRP A 75 -1.06 7.72 -14.09
C TRP A 75 -0.60 7.53 -12.63
N MET A 76 0.47 6.78 -12.38
CA MET A 76 1.00 6.57 -11.03
C MET A 76 1.43 7.88 -10.37
N LYS A 77 2.10 8.76 -11.11
CA LYS A 77 2.48 10.11 -10.66
C LYS A 77 1.27 10.98 -10.35
N ALA A 78 0.20 10.89 -11.15
CA ALA A 78 -1.05 11.59 -10.88
C ALA A 78 -1.70 11.13 -9.58
N GLN A 79 -1.70 9.81 -9.30
CA GLN A 79 -2.21 9.26 -8.04
C GLN A 79 -1.40 9.77 -6.84
N LEU A 80 -0.07 9.75 -6.93
CA LEU A 80 0.80 10.30 -5.89
C LEU A 80 0.50 11.78 -5.65
N LYS A 81 0.42 12.60 -6.70
CA LYS A 81 0.11 14.03 -6.60
C LYS A 81 -1.23 14.28 -5.90
N ALA A 82 -2.25 13.50 -6.23
CA ALA A 82 -3.55 13.58 -5.58
C ALA A 82 -3.50 13.12 -4.11
N ALA A 83 -2.79 12.04 -3.81
CA ALA A 83 -2.61 11.53 -2.45
C ALA A 83 -1.88 12.53 -1.54
N LEU A 84 -0.84 13.20 -2.03
CA LEU A 84 -0.08 14.18 -1.24
C LEU A 84 -0.94 15.33 -0.69
N ARG A 85 -2.02 15.70 -1.39
CA ARG A 85 -2.98 16.72 -0.92
C ARG A 85 -3.68 16.33 0.37
N LEU A 86 -3.76 15.03 0.66
CA LEU A 86 -4.36 14.48 1.89
C LEU A 86 -3.35 14.35 3.03
N ARG A 87 -2.08 14.76 2.82
CA ARG A 87 -0.99 14.71 3.80
C ARG A 87 -0.83 13.34 4.49
N PRO A 88 -0.75 12.23 3.72
CA PRO A 88 -0.57 10.91 4.31
C PRO A 88 0.79 10.78 5.00
N ARG A 89 0.83 9.98 6.07
CA ARG A 89 2.10 9.48 6.63
C ARG A 89 2.78 8.50 5.67
N ILE A 90 1.99 7.74 4.90
CA ILE A 90 2.49 6.79 3.90
C ILE A 90 1.59 6.84 2.66
N PHE A 91 2.19 6.97 1.48
CA PHE A 91 1.50 6.63 0.24
C PHE A 91 1.73 5.16 -0.09
N LYS A 92 0.66 4.42 -0.42
CA LYS A 92 0.72 3.00 -0.72
C LYS A 92 0.20 2.74 -2.13
N LEU A 93 1.00 2.05 -2.94
CA LEU A 93 0.65 1.70 -4.32
C LEU A 93 0.82 0.20 -4.53
N ALA A 94 -0.25 -0.47 -4.94
CA ALA A 94 -0.21 -1.87 -5.37
C ALA A 94 -0.65 -1.97 -6.83
N VAL A 95 0.20 -2.53 -7.69
CA VAL A 95 -0.10 -2.68 -9.12
C VAL A 95 0.17 -4.10 -9.59
N ARG A 96 -0.48 -4.52 -10.68
CA ARG A 96 -0.19 -5.82 -11.30
C ARG A 96 1.11 -5.74 -12.10
N THR A 97 2.00 -6.70 -11.88
CA THR A 97 3.29 -6.86 -12.54
C THR A 97 3.39 -8.30 -13.05
N ASP A 98 3.16 -8.50 -14.34
CA ASP A 98 3.16 -9.83 -14.97
C ASP A 98 4.35 -10.05 -15.91
N THR A 99 5.17 -9.01 -16.14
CA THR A 99 6.41 -9.07 -16.92
C THR A 99 7.59 -8.48 -16.14
N PRO A 100 8.85 -8.81 -16.51
CA PRO A 100 10.03 -8.13 -15.98
C PRO A 100 10.01 -6.61 -16.21
N ASN A 101 9.49 -6.17 -17.36
CA ASN A 101 9.35 -4.74 -17.66
C ASN A 101 8.41 -4.03 -16.68
N ASP A 102 7.30 -4.65 -16.28
CA ASP A 102 6.39 -4.06 -15.27
C ASP A 102 7.10 -3.83 -13.93
N VAL A 103 8.05 -4.71 -13.57
CA VAL A 103 8.86 -4.54 -12.36
C VAL A 103 9.78 -3.34 -12.48
N LEU A 104 10.43 -3.17 -13.65
CA LEU A 104 11.29 -2.02 -13.94
C LEU A 104 10.50 -0.71 -13.94
N GLU A 105 9.31 -0.69 -14.53
CA GLU A 105 8.41 0.46 -14.52
C GLU A 105 7.99 0.83 -13.09
N LEU A 106 7.60 -0.14 -12.27
CA LEU A 106 7.25 0.12 -10.88
C LEU A 106 8.44 0.63 -10.06
N LEU A 107 9.65 0.12 -10.32
CA LEU A 107 10.89 0.61 -9.70
C LEU A 107 11.23 2.03 -10.15
N ALA A 108 11.12 2.34 -11.44
CA ALA A 108 11.34 3.68 -11.98
C ALA A 108 10.41 4.70 -11.31
N PHE A 109 9.11 4.36 -11.20
CA PHE A 109 8.16 5.16 -10.45
C PHE A 109 8.59 5.34 -8.99
N TYR A 110 8.96 4.24 -8.32
CA TYR A 110 9.36 4.27 -6.92
C TYR A 110 10.56 5.19 -6.69
N THR A 111 11.60 5.08 -7.51
CA THR A 111 12.83 5.89 -7.40
C THR A 111 12.52 7.38 -7.54
N GLU A 112 11.74 7.78 -8.54
CA GLU A 112 11.35 9.19 -8.73
C GLU A 112 10.41 9.71 -7.63
N ALA A 113 9.51 8.86 -7.14
CA ALA A 113 8.58 9.22 -6.07
C ALA A 113 9.24 9.24 -4.68
N SER A 114 10.34 8.51 -4.51
CA SER A 114 11.05 8.40 -3.23
C SER A 114 11.55 9.78 -2.78
N GLY A 115 11.33 10.10 -1.51
CA GLY A 115 11.65 11.41 -0.93
C GLY A 115 10.49 12.41 -0.85
N ARG A 116 9.40 12.21 -1.61
CA ARG A 116 8.20 13.07 -1.50
C ARG A 116 7.31 12.72 -0.30
N VAL A 117 7.23 11.44 0.01
CA VAL A 117 6.49 10.85 1.14
C VAL A 117 7.01 9.41 1.34
N PRO A 118 6.99 8.86 2.57
CA PRO A 118 7.23 7.44 2.76
C PRO A 118 6.35 6.59 1.84
N LEU A 119 6.98 5.77 0.99
CA LEU A 119 6.32 5.03 -0.09
C LEU A 119 6.31 3.51 0.17
N ALA A 120 5.11 2.94 0.19
CA ALA A 120 4.85 1.50 0.22
C ALA A 120 4.38 1.02 -1.15
N ALA A 121 5.30 0.63 -2.03
CA ALA A 121 4.98 0.11 -3.36
C ALA A 121 5.09 -1.43 -3.39
N MET A 122 4.22 -2.11 -4.14
CA MET A 122 4.32 -3.56 -4.32
C MET A 122 3.69 -4.04 -5.62
N GLY A 123 4.29 -5.09 -6.19
CA GLY A 123 3.69 -5.85 -7.29
C GLY A 123 2.77 -6.97 -6.80
N VAL A 124 1.79 -7.29 -7.63
CA VAL A 124 0.99 -8.53 -7.58
C VAL A 124 1.07 -9.21 -8.95
N GLY A 125 0.73 -10.49 -9.07
CA GLY A 125 0.81 -11.21 -10.35
C GLY A 125 2.08 -12.04 -10.51
N LYS A 126 2.38 -12.45 -11.74
CA LYS A 126 3.46 -13.41 -12.07
C LYS A 126 4.83 -12.95 -11.56
N CYS A 127 5.12 -11.66 -11.70
CA CYS A 127 6.37 -11.05 -11.23
C CYS A 127 6.23 -10.35 -9.86
N GLY A 128 5.09 -10.50 -9.17
CA GLY A 128 4.80 -9.80 -7.91
C GLY A 128 5.81 -10.11 -6.80
N ARG A 129 6.34 -11.33 -6.76
CA ARG A 129 7.39 -11.72 -5.82
C ARG A 129 8.68 -10.94 -6.08
N SER A 130 9.16 -10.91 -7.32
CA SER A 130 10.36 -10.18 -7.71
C SER A 130 10.21 -8.68 -7.43
N ALA A 131 9.05 -8.09 -7.76
CA ALA A 131 8.76 -6.69 -7.47
C ALA A 131 8.85 -6.34 -5.97
N ARG A 132 8.26 -7.17 -5.10
CA ARG A 132 8.32 -6.98 -3.64
C ARG A 132 9.74 -7.02 -3.10
N VAL A 133 10.53 -7.98 -3.55
CA VAL A 133 11.94 -8.09 -3.13
C VAL A 133 12.73 -6.88 -3.62
N ALA A 134 12.61 -6.51 -4.89
CA ALA A 134 13.30 -5.35 -5.45
C ALA A 134 12.95 -4.06 -4.70
N LEU A 135 11.67 -3.79 -4.45
CA LEU A 135 11.20 -2.60 -3.73
C LEU A 135 11.62 -2.60 -2.26
N LEU A 136 11.70 -3.77 -1.61
CA LEU A 136 12.29 -3.90 -0.28
C LEU A 136 13.75 -3.46 -0.27
N HIS A 137 14.54 -3.87 -1.26
CA HIS A 137 15.95 -3.45 -1.37
C HIS A 137 16.09 -1.93 -1.62
N HIS A 138 15.19 -1.35 -2.41
CA HIS A 138 15.10 0.10 -2.67
C HIS A 138 14.50 0.92 -1.51
N GLY A 139 14.15 0.28 -0.39
CA GLY A 139 13.80 0.98 0.84
C GLY A 139 12.31 1.27 1.03
N SER A 140 11.42 0.54 0.34
CA SER A 140 9.98 0.71 0.53
C SER A 140 9.57 0.48 1.99
N VAL A 141 8.87 1.46 2.57
CA VAL A 141 8.72 1.58 4.03
C VAL A 141 7.82 0.49 4.63
N HIS A 142 6.91 -0.10 3.85
CA HIS A 142 6.09 -1.25 4.23
C HIS A 142 6.09 -2.33 3.14
N ASN A 143 6.45 -3.56 3.52
CA ASN A 143 6.31 -4.75 2.70
C ASN A 143 5.35 -5.74 3.38
N TYR A 144 4.39 -6.24 2.60
CA TYR A 144 3.31 -7.10 3.09
C TYR A 144 3.55 -8.53 2.65
N GLY A 145 3.48 -9.46 3.61
CA GLY A 145 3.54 -10.90 3.38
C GLY A 145 2.45 -11.64 4.12
N TYR A 146 2.21 -12.90 3.73
CA TYR A 146 1.20 -13.74 4.36
C TYR A 146 1.76 -14.57 5.53
N LEU A 147 0.86 -14.98 6.44
CA LEU A 147 1.19 -15.88 7.55
C LEU A 147 0.90 -17.34 7.22
N VAL A 148 -0.31 -17.63 6.74
CA VAL A 148 -0.77 -18.97 6.38
C VAL A 148 -0.79 -19.10 4.86
N ASP A 149 -1.80 -18.51 4.22
CA ASP A 149 -1.98 -18.59 2.76
C ASP A 149 -1.82 -17.25 2.06
N PRO A 150 -1.27 -17.23 0.82
CA PRO A 150 -1.26 -16.04 0.00
C PRO A 150 -2.68 -15.64 -0.40
N GLN A 151 -3.01 -14.36 -0.25
CA GLN A 151 -4.29 -13.80 -0.72
C GLN A 151 -4.22 -13.23 -2.13
N LEU A 152 -3.02 -12.94 -2.64
CA LEU A 152 -2.80 -12.41 -3.98
C LEU A 152 -1.62 -13.14 -4.64
N PRO A 153 -1.66 -13.33 -5.97
CA PRO A 153 -0.52 -13.90 -6.70
C PRO A 153 0.76 -13.08 -6.48
N GLY A 154 1.88 -13.76 -6.32
CA GLY A 154 3.18 -13.13 -6.09
C GLY A 154 3.38 -12.58 -4.66
N GLN A 155 2.48 -12.87 -3.71
CA GLN A 155 2.77 -12.61 -2.30
C GLN A 155 3.88 -13.52 -1.77
N ILE A 156 4.63 -13.00 -0.80
CA ILE A 156 5.76 -13.68 -0.16
C ILE A 156 5.36 -13.98 1.29
N SER A 157 5.74 -15.14 1.82
CA SER A 157 5.49 -15.44 3.23
C SER A 157 6.25 -14.46 4.14
N LEU A 158 5.70 -14.17 5.31
CA LEU A 158 6.38 -13.32 6.29
C LEU A 158 7.74 -13.89 6.70
N ALA A 159 7.83 -15.22 6.83
CA ALA A 159 9.08 -15.92 7.12
C ALA A 159 10.15 -15.65 6.05
N ALA A 160 9.80 -15.72 4.76
CA ALA A 160 10.72 -15.43 3.68
C ALA A 160 11.12 -13.94 3.62
N LEU A 161 10.18 -13.01 3.81
CA LEU A 161 10.49 -11.57 3.89
C LEU A 161 11.46 -11.25 5.03
N ARG A 162 11.32 -11.89 6.20
CA ARG A 162 12.22 -11.72 7.34
C ARG A 162 13.65 -12.15 6.99
N ARG A 163 13.81 -13.31 6.35
CA ARG A 163 15.14 -13.80 5.92
C ARG A 163 15.80 -12.86 4.92
N ILE A 164 15.04 -12.39 3.92
CA ILE A 164 15.55 -11.44 2.90
C ILE A 164 15.99 -10.13 3.56
N ARG A 165 15.20 -9.60 4.50
CA ARG A 165 15.53 -8.37 5.22
C ARG A 165 16.76 -8.52 6.12
N GLN A 166 16.95 -9.68 6.76
CA GLN A 166 18.11 -9.96 7.59
C GLN A 166 19.41 -9.97 6.77
N LYS A 167 19.43 -10.68 5.64
CA LYS A 167 20.59 -10.67 4.71
C LYS A 167 20.99 -9.26 4.28
N ARG A 168 20.01 -8.43 3.90
CA ARG A 168 20.27 -7.02 3.55
C ARG A 168 20.95 -6.21 4.66
N ARG A 169 20.71 -6.55 5.94
CA ARG A 169 21.34 -5.85 7.07
C ARG A 169 22.77 -6.33 7.31
N THR A 170 23.05 -7.61 7.10
CA THR A 170 24.39 -8.17 7.24
C THR A 170 25.31 -7.72 6.11
N ASP A 171 24.79 -7.57 4.89
CA ASP A 171 25.56 -7.17 3.69
C ASP A 171 25.83 -5.64 3.61
N ARG A 172 25.48 -4.88 4.65
CA ARG A 172 25.73 -3.43 4.78
C ARG A 172 26.86 -3.09 5.77
N ILE A 173 27.63 -4.09 6.17
CA ILE A 173 28.86 -4.00 6.98
C ILE A 173 30.03 -4.13 6.01
#